data_AF-A0A345C0G1-F1
#
_entry.id   AF-A0A345C0G1-F1
#
_cell.length_a   1.000
_cell.length_b   1.000
_cell.length_c   1.000
_cell.angle_alpha   90.00
_cell.angle_beta   90.00
_cell.angle_gamma   90.00
#
_symmetry.space_group_name_H-M   'P 1'
#
loop_
_entity.id
_entity.type
_entity.pdbx_description
1 polymer ?
#
loop_
_entity_poly.entity_id
_entity_poly.type
_entity_poly.pdbx_seq_one_letter_code
_entity_poly.pdbx_strand_id
1 'polypeptide(L)'
;MQFYYGEQMPLRMLDEAEFWKTQEEEHTVVIREALDDNLEAKYVNALKEWEQALSETHQKVVSYIQSVKRSQYVYEGLQADVNELVKFCLDESMQFIELCNQIKVHSAAAKDDPFAQTLLDHIIVESEYFIGIARVILYEDHG
;
A
#
# COMPACT_ATOMS: atom_id res chain seq x y z
N MET A 1 -11.18 10.16 0.51
CA MET A 1 -12.67 10.08 0.63
C MET A 1 -12.98 9.70 2.07
N GLN A 2 -13.95 10.31 2.75
CA GLN A 2 -14.26 9.99 4.16
C GLN A 2 -15.73 9.55 4.24
N PHE A 3 -15.94 8.26 4.46
CA PHE A 3 -17.26 7.71 4.74
C PHE A 3 -17.24 7.00 6.10
N TYR A 4 -18.26 7.27 6.92
CA TYR A 4 -18.48 6.64 8.22
C TYR A 4 -19.50 5.50 8.04
N TYR A 5 -19.07 4.25 8.18
CA TYR A 5 -19.91 3.08 7.89
C TYR A 5 -20.25 2.20 9.11
N GLY A 6 -20.02 2.64 10.36
CA GLY A 6 -20.48 1.93 11.56
C GLY A 6 -20.02 0.46 11.59
N GLU A 7 -20.96 -0.50 11.65
CA GLU A 7 -20.71 -1.95 11.73
C GLU A 7 -19.99 -2.59 10.51
N GLN A 8 -19.71 -1.84 9.44
CA GLN A 8 -19.05 -2.35 8.22
C GLN A 8 -17.53 -2.20 8.21
N MET A 9 -16.89 -2.16 9.37
CA MET A 9 -15.43 -1.99 9.50
C MET A 9 -14.57 -2.95 8.64
N PRO A 10 -14.93 -4.24 8.46
CA PRO A 10 -14.14 -5.15 7.63
C PRO A 10 -14.17 -4.80 6.13
N LEU A 11 -15.33 -4.35 5.63
CA LEU A 11 -15.46 -3.88 4.26
C LEU A 11 -14.68 -2.58 4.03
N ARG A 12 -14.72 -1.67 5.01
CA ARG A 12 -13.93 -0.43 4.95
C ARG A 12 -12.42 -0.70 4.86
N MET A 13 -11.91 -1.66 5.63
CA MET A 13 -10.49 -2.02 5.56
C MET A 13 -10.11 -2.55 4.19
N LEU A 14 -10.95 -3.42 3.60
CA LEU A 14 -10.67 -3.99 2.29
C LEU A 14 -10.75 -2.93 1.18
N ASP A 15 -11.70 -1.98 1.25
CA ASP A 15 -11.81 -0.88 0.28
C ASP A 15 -10.58 0.04 0.35
N GLU A 16 -10.10 0.39 1.56
CA GLU A 16 -8.89 1.18 1.72
C GLU A 16 -7.65 0.40 1.27
N ALA A 17 -7.54 -0.90 1.60
CA ALA A 17 -6.46 -1.74 1.13
C ALA A 17 -6.44 -1.86 -0.39
N GLU A 18 -7.60 -2.02 -1.05
CA GLU A 18 -7.71 -2.07 -2.51
C GLU A 18 -7.16 -0.79 -3.11
N PHE A 19 -7.68 0.36 -2.66
CA PHE A 19 -7.26 1.67 -3.15
C PHE A 19 -5.75 1.88 -3.00
N TRP A 20 -5.21 1.65 -1.80
CA TRP A 20 -3.80 1.96 -1.52
C TRP A 20 -2.82 0.97 -2.15
N LYS A 21 -3.17 -0.32 -2.27
CA LYS A 21 -2.33 -1.26 -3.02
C LYS A 21 -2.26 -0.91 -4.50
N THR A 22 -3.36 -0.44 -5.11
CA THR A 22 -3.32 0.08 -6.48
C THR A 22 -2.46 1.35 -6.58
N GLN A 23 -2.59 2.29 -5.65
CA GLN A 23 -1.76 3.51 -5.67
C GLN A 23 -0.26 3.20 -5.54
N GLU A 24 0.12 2.31 -4.62
CA GLU A 24 1.52 1.92 -4.46
C GLU A 24 2.05 1.17 -5.70
N GLU A 25 1.25 0.28 -6.30
CA GLU A 25 1.57 -0.37 -7.57
C GLU A 25 1.86 0.68 -8.66
N GLU A 26 0.96 1.66 -8.83
CA GLU A 26 1.13 2.77 -9.77
C GLU A 26 2.37 3.62 -9.44
N HIS A 27 2.64 3.87 -8.16
CA HIS A 27 3.82 4.63 -7.72
C HIS A 27 5.14 3.97 -8.13
N THR A 28 5.20 2.64 -8.19
CA THR A 28 6.41 1.97 -8.70
C THR A 28 6.70 2.36 -10.15
N VAL A 29 5.68 2.51 -10.98
CA VAL A 29 5.78 2.96 -12.37
C VAL A 29 6.15 4.43 -12.41
N VAL A 30 5.43 5.28 -11.65
CA VAL A 30 5.69 6.72 -11.60
C VAL A 30 7.14 7.02 -11.23
N ILE A 31 7.71 6.34 -10.23
CA ILE A 31 9.10 6.53 -9.83
C ILE A 31 10.05 6.16 -10.97
N ARG A 32 9.83 5.03 -11.66
CA ARG A 32 10.68 4.61 -12.78
C ARG A 32 10.60 5.59 -13.94
N GLU A 33 9.40 5.96 -14.38
CA GLU A 33 9.21 6.87 -15.51
C GLU A 33 9.70 8.29 -15.23
N ALA A 34 9.56 8.77 -13.98
CA ALA A 34 9.98 10.11 -13.59
C ALA A 34 11.50 10.23 -13.43
N LEU A 35 12.21 9.14 -13.13
CA LEU A 35 13.65 9.12 -12.84
C LEU A 35 14.47 8.34 -13.90
N ASP A 36 13.83 7.81 -14.95
CA ASP A 36 14.31 6.73 -15.83
C ASP A 36 15.74 6.94 -16.37
N ASP A 37 16.08 8.16 -16.78
CA ASP A 37 17.37 8.45 -17.41
C ASP A 37 18.57 8.34 -16.44
N ASN A 38 18.34 8.36 -15.12
CA ASN A 38 19.41 8.39 -14.12
C ASN A 38 19.26 7.36 -13.00
N LEU A 39 18.12 6.67 -12.90
CA LEU A 39 17.86 5.74 -11.81
C LEU A 39 18.72 4.47 -11.94
N GLU A 40 19.38 4.08 -10.85
CA GLU A 40 20.28 2.93 -10.87
C GLU A 40 19.51 1.63 -11.11
N ALA A 41 20.09 0.73 -11.91
CA ALA A 41 19.46 -0.54 -12.29
C ALA A 41 18.96 -1.38 -11.10
N LYS A 42 19.64 -1.31 -9.94
CA LYS A 42 19.18 -1.99 -8.71
C LYS A 42 17.82 -1.49 -8.23
N TYR A 43 17.54 -0.19 -8.34
CA TYR A 43 16.27 0.40 -7.96
C TYR A 43 15.22 0.19 -9.03
N VAL A 44 15.58 0.27 -10.31
CA VAL A 44 14.66 -0.10 -11.41
C VAL A 44 14.18 -1.54 -11.26
N ASN A 45 15.07 -2.49 -10.97
CA ASN A 45 14.70 -3.88 -10.77
C ASN A 45 13.85 -4.07 -9.51
N ALA A 46 14.26 -3.45 -8.38
CA ALA A 46 13.47 -3.50 -7.16
C ALA A 46 12.04 -2.96 -7.38
N LEU A 47 11.88 -1.84 -8.08
CA LEU A 47 10.57 -1.26 -8.36
C LEU A 47 9.71 -2.18 -9.25
N LYS A 48 10.30 -2.96 -10.16
CA LYS A 48 9.55 -3.95 -10.97
C LYS A 48 9.11 -5.15 -10.12
N GLU A 49 9.95 -5.61 -9.21
CA GLU A 49 9.59 -6.66 -8.25
C GLU A 49 8.47 -6.18 -7.32
N TRP A 50 8.54 -4.93 -6.87
CA TRP A 50 7.50 -4.30 -6.06
C TRP A 50 6.18 -4.11 -6.79
N GLU A 51 6.20 -3.69 -8.06
CA GLU A 51 5.01 -3.62 -8.90
C GLU A 51 4.28 -4.96 -8.92
N GLN A 52 5.01 -6.05 -9.18
CA GLN A 52 4.42 -7.38 -9.19
C GLN A 52 3.88 -7.78 -7.82
N ALA A 53 4.63 -7.59 -6.75
CA ALA A 53 4.22 -7.95 -5.39
C ALA A 53 2.94 -7.20 -4.98
N LEU A 54 2.88 -5.89 -5.21
CA LEU A 54 1.72 -5.05 -4.91
C LEU A 54 0.50 -5.45 -5.76
N SER A 55 0.71 -5.79 -7.03
CA SER A 55 -0.34 -6.30 -7.91
C SER A 55 -0.93 -7.62 -7.40
N GLU A 56 -0.09 -8.55 -6.96
CA GLU A 56 -0.51 -9.82 -6.36
C GLU A 56 -1.32 -9.59 -5.07
N THR A 57 -0.87 -8.67 -4.21
CA THR A 57 -1.60 -8.29 -2.99
C THR A 57 -2.93 -7.64 -3.30
N HIS A 58 -2.97 -6.70 -4.25
CA HIS A 58 -4.20 -6.07 -4.73
C HIS A 58 -5.21 -7.11 -5.23
N GLN A 59 -4.79 -8.07 -6.07
CA GLN A 59 -5.68 -9.14 -6.53
C GLN A 59 -6.24 -9.98 -5.39
N LYS A 60 -5.44 -10.24 -4.34
CA LYS A 60 -5.90 -10.93 -3.14
C LYS A 60 -6.94 -10.09 -2.39
N VAL A 61 -6.72 -8.80 -2.20
CA VAL A 61 -7.70 -7.88 -1.59
C VAL A 61 -9.03 -7.90 -2.35
N VAL A 62 -8.99 -7.77 -3.67
CA VAL A 62 -10.19 -7.86 -4.53
C VAL A 62 -10.92 -9.19 -4.34
N SER A 63 -10.21 -10.31 -4.24
CA SER A 63 -10.81 -11.62 -3.98
C SER A 63 -11.56 -11.69 -2.64
N TYR A 64 -10.99 -11.08 -1.60
CA TYR A 64 -11.63 -10.99 -0.28
C TYR A 64 -12.86 -10.08 -0.29
N ILE A 65 -12.80 -8.94 -1.01
CA ILE A 65 -13.97 -8.07 -1.24
C ILE A 65 -15.12 -8.86 -1.85
N GLN A 66 -14.85 -9.69 -2.87
CA GLN A 66 -15.88 -10.52 -3.47
C GLN A 66 -16.44 -11.58 -2.51
N SER A 67 -15.58 -12.19 -1.70
CA SER A 67 -15.99 -13.18 -0.69
C SER A 67 -16.92 -12.56 0.36
N VAL A 68 -16.58 -11.38 0.87
CA VAL A 68 -17.41 -10.65 1.84
C VAL A 68 -18.73 -10.22 1.21
N LYS A 69 -18.72 -9.63 0.01
CA LYS A 69 -19.94 -9.18 -0.69
C LYS A 69 -20.94 -10.32 -1.00
N ARG A 70 -20.44 -11.55 -1.18
CA ARG A 70 -21.26 -12.73 -1.49
C ARG A 70 -21.73 -13.48 -0.25
N SER A 71 -21.18 -13.17 0.91
CA SER A 71 -21.55 -13.80 2.18
C SER A 71 -22.77 -13.10 2.77
N GLN A 72 -23.72 -13.88 3.32
CA GLN A 72 -24.91 -13.32 3.99
C GLN A 72 -24.55 -12.60 5.29
N TYR A 73 -23.46 -13.01 5.94
CA TYR A 73 -22.83 -12.37 7.10
C TYR A 73 -21.33 -12.69 7.08
N VAL A 74 -20.51 -11.86 7.72
CA VAL A 74 -19.07 -12.13 7.90
C VAL A 74 -18.91 -13.04 9.11
N TYR A 75 -18.53 -14.30 8.88
CA TYR A 75 -18.26 -15.25 9.97
C TYR A 75 -16.85 -15.06 10.53
N GLU A 76 -16.60 -15.54 11.75
CA GLU A 76 -15.36 -15.32 12.50
C GLU A 76 -14.09 -15.71 11.74
N GLY A 77 -14.12 -16.85 11.01
CA GLY A 77 -13.00 -17.27 10.17
C GLY A 77 -12.69 -16.28 9.04
N LEU A 78 -13.71 -15.82 8.31
CA LEU A 78 -13.51 -14.81 7.26
C LEU A 78 -13.02 -13.47 7.85
N GLN A 79 -13.50 -13.10 9.04
CA GLN A 79 -13.01 -11.91 9.75
C GLN A 79 -11.52 -12.04 10.09
N ALA A 80 -11.10 -13.19 10.61
CA ALA A 80 -9.70 -13.45 10.94
C ALA A 80 -8.80 -13.38 9.70
N ASP A 81 -9.24 -13.98 8.59
CA ASP A 81 -8.50 -13.98 7.32
C ASP A 81 -8.36 -12.54 6.75
N VAL A 82 -9.42 -11.72 6.83
CA VAL A 82 -9.38 -10.31 6.43
C VAL A 82 -8.40 -9.53 7.30
N ASN A 83 -8.44 -9.73 8.62
CA ASN A 83 -7.53 -9.05 9.55
C ASN A 83 -6.06 -9.44 9.29
N GLU A 84 -5.78 -10.70 8.94
CA GLU A 84 -4.44 -11.15 8.55
C GLU A 84 -3.98 -10.49 7.24
N LEU A 85 -4.85 -10.42 6.24
CA LEU A 85 -4.56 -9.73 4.98
C LEU A 85 -4.25 -8.25 5.19
N VAL A 86 -5.00 -7.56 6.05
CA VAL A 86 -4.78 -6.13 6.32
C VAL A 86 -3.47 -5.90 7.07
N LYS A 87 -3.10 -6.78 8.01
CA LYS A 87 -1.77 -6.76 8.64
C LYS A 87 -0.67 -6.92 7.60
N PHE A 88 -0.83 -7.87 6.69
CA PHE A 88 0.10 -8.07 5.59
C PHE A 88 0.22 -6.80 4.71
N CYS A 89 -0.89 -6.18 4.32
CA CYS A 89 -0.88 -4.94 3.54
C CYS A 89 -0.14 -3.81 4.28
N LEU A 90 -0.33 -3.70 5.60
CA LEU A 90 0.39 -2.72 6.43
C LEU A 90 1.90 -2.97 6.42
N ASP A 91 2.33 -4.21 6.63
CA ASP A 91 3.75 -4.58 6.64
C ASP A 91 4.39 -4.39 5.26
N GLU A 92 3.65 -4.67 4.19
CA GLU A 92 4.06 -4.44 2.81
C GLU A 92 4.26 -2.94 2.53
N SER A 93 3.32 -2.08 2.96
CA SER A 93 3.42 -0.62 2.79
C SER A 93 4.61 -0.03 3.54
N MET A 94 4.89 -0.54 4.75
CA MET A 94 6.07 -0.14 5.53
C MET A 94 7.38 -0.47 4.80
N GLN A 95 7.45 -1.63 4.15
CA GLN A 95 8.62 -2.04 3.37
C GLN A 95 8.73 -1.26 2.05
N PHE A 96 7.62 -0.93 1.41
CA PHE A 96 7.62 -0.07 0.23
C PHE A 96 8.14 1.34 0.55
N ILE A 97 7.69 1.93 1.66
CA ILE A 97 8.21 3.21 2.17
C ILE A 97 9.73 3.14 2.41
N GLU A 98 10.24 2.03 2.94
CA GLU A 98 11.68 1.85 3.13
C GLU A 98 12.43 1.85 1.80
N LEU A 99 11.90 1.20 0.75
CA LEU A 99 12.47 1.32 -0.60
C LEU A 99 12.46 2.78 -1.09
N CYS A 100 11.34 3.50 -0.95
CA CYS A 100 11.25 4.90 -1.35
C CYS A 100 12.28 5.77 -0.62
N ASN A 101 12.47 5.56 0.68
CA ASN A 101 13.50 6.24 1.47
C ASN A 101 14.92 5.89 0.98
N GLN A 102 15.19 4.63 0.65
CA GLN A 102 16.48 4.24 0.10
C GLN A 102 16.76 4.90 -1.25
N ILE A 103 15.77 5.00 -2.13
CA ILE A 103 15.90 5.73 -3.40
C ILE A 103 16.16 7.21 -3.09
N LYS A 104 15.32 7.82 -2.24
CA LYS A 104 15.38 9.24 -1.89
C LYS A 104 16.74 9.66 -1.34
N VAL A 105 17.34 8.84 -0.47
CA VAL A 105 18.57 9.19 0.26
C VAL A 105 19.83 8.74 -0.48
N HIS A 106 19.79 7.62 -1.21
CA HIS A 106 20.99 6.99 -1.74
C HIS A 106 21.10 6.98 -3.26
N SER A 107 20.00 7.18 -4.00
CA SER A 107 20.05 7.25 -5.46
C SER A 107 20.71 8.54 -5.93
N ALA A 108 21.66 8.43 -6.85
CA ALA A 108 22.21 9.57 -7.55
C ALA A 108 21.15 10.32 -8.38
N ALA A 109 20.09 9.63 -8.83
CA ALA A 109 18.98 10.22 -9.56
C ALA A 109 18.07 11.09 -8.69
N ALA A 110 18.05 10.85 -7.38
CA ALA A 110 17.07 11.47 -6.48
C ALA A 110 17.68 12.39 -5.43
N LYS A 111 18.82 12.03 -4.82
CA LYS A 111 19.33 12.65 -3.58
C LYS A 111 19.53 14.17 -3.65
N ASP A 112 19.93 14.68 -4.82
CA ASP A 112 20.24 16.09 -5.07
C ASP A 112 19.24 16.75 -6.04
N ASP A 113 18.21 16.02 -6.49
CA ASP A 113 17.20 16.51 -7.43
C ASP A 113 15.92 16.94 -6.69
N PRO A 114 15.57 18.24 -6.67
CA PRO A 114 14.41 18.72 -5.90
C PRO A 114 13.07 18.15 -6.35
N PHE A 115 12.94 17.81 -7.63
CA PHE A 115 11.72 17.21 -8.18
C PHE A 115 11.55 15.78 -7.66
N ALA A 116 12.60 14.97 -7.74
CA ALA A 116 12.63 13.60 -7.22
C ALA A 116 12.39 13.56 -5.71
N GLN A 117 12.99 14.49 -4.94
CA GLN A 117 12.73 14.60 -3.50
C GLN A 117 11.26 14.86 -3.21
N THR A 118 10.65 15.83 -3.90
CA THR A 118 9.24 16.20 -3.71
C THR A 118 8.30 15.05 -4.10
N LEU A 119 8.59 14.37 -5.21
CA LEU A 119 7.83 13.21 -5.67
C LEU A 119 7.87 12.07 -4.66
N LEU A 120 9.05 11.69 -4.18
CA LEU A 120 9.21 10.59 -3.22
C LEU A 120 8.60 10.95 -1.86
N ASP A 121 8.70 12.20 -1.42
CA ASP A 121 8.03 12.67 -0.20
C ASP A 121 6.51 12.54 -0.30
N HIS A 122 5.93 12.89 -1.45
CA HIS A 122 4.49 12.75 -1.67
C HIS A 122 4.06 11.28 -1.57
N ILE A 123 4.74 10.38 -2.28
CA ILE A 123 4.46 8.93 -2.29
C ILE A 123 4.56 8.32 -0.89
N ILE A 124 5.59 8.72 -0.13
CA ILE A 124 5.80 8.25 1.25
C ILE A 124 4.64 8.71 2.14
N VAL A 125 4.28 9.99 2.11
CA VAL A 125 3.18 10.53 2.94
C VAL A 125 1.84 9.87 2.63
N GLU A 126 1.58 9.57 1.35
CA GLU A 126 0.37 8.86 0.95
C GLU A 126 0.34 7.41 1.47
N SER A 127 1.47 6.71 1.40
CA SER A 127 1.60 5.36 1.96
C SER A 127 1.50 5.36 3.51
N GLU A 128 2.02 6.39 4.18
CA GLU A 128 1.89 6.59 5.63
C GLU A 128 0.43 6.85 6.05
N TYR A 129 -0.36 7.52 5.21
CA TYR A 129 -1.79 7.71 5.46
C TYR A 129 -2.52 6.35 5.53
N PHE A 130 -2.23 5.43 4.62
CA PHE A 130 -2.77 4.08 4.67
C PHE A 130 -2.38 3.35 5.96
N ILE A 131 -1.11 3.43 6.36
CA ILE A 131 -0.63 2.84 7.63
C ILE A 131 -1.41 3.42 8.82
N GLY A 132 -1.66 4.73 8.84
CA GLY A 132 -2.46 5.38 9.87
C GLY A 132 -3.86 4.78 9.98
N ILE A 133 -4.55 4.60 8.86
CA ILE A 133 -5.88 3.96 8.81
C ILE A 133 -5.80 2.52 9.29
N ALA A 134 -4.90 1.73 8.70
CA ALA A 134 -4.77 0.30 9.00
C ALA A 134 -4.48 0.06 10.50
N ARG A 135 -3.61 0.88 11.12
CA ARG A 135 -3.31 0.78 12.57
C ARG A 135 -4.51 1.10 13.44
N VAL A 136 -5.21 2.19 13.17
CA VAL A 136 -6.39 2.57 13.98
C VAL A 136 -7.36 1.40 14.00
N ILE A 137 -7.66 0.80 12.85
CA ILE A 137 -8.67 -0.25 12.79
C ILE A 137 -8.16 -1.58 13.35
N LEU A 138 -6.90 -1.96 13.11
CA LEU A 138 -6.33 -3.20 13.65
C LEU A 138 -6.16 -3.18 15.17
N TYR A 139 -5.99 -1.99 15.78
CA TYR A 139 -5.71 -1.85 17.21
C TYR A 139 -6.86 -1.24 18.03
N GLU A 140 -7.93 -0.73 17.40
CA GLU A 140 -9.18 -0.37 18.09
C GLU A 140 -9.94 -1.60 18.64
N ASP A 141 -9.67 -2.82 18.13
CA ASP A 141 -10.31 -4.08 18.55
C ASP A 141 -9.82 -4.62 19.93
N HIS A 142 -9.05 -3.82 20.67
CA HIS A 142 -8.48 -4.16 21.99
C HIS A 142 -8.79 -3.15 23.11
N GLY A 143 -9.76 -2.25 22.91
CA GLY A 143 -10.21 -1.24 23.90
C GLY A 143 -11.47 -1.61 24.65
#